data_AF-A0A1V2NVG8-F1
#
_entry.id   AF-A0A1V2NVG8-F1
#
_cell.length_a   1.000
_cell.length_b   1.000
_cell.length_c   1.000
_cell.angle_alpha   90.00
_cell.angle_beta   90.00
_cell.angle_gamma   90.00
#
_symmetry.space_group_name_H-M   'P 1'
#
loop_
_entity.id
_entity.type
_entity.pdbx_description
1 polymer ?
#
loop_
_entity_poly.entity_id
_entity_poly.type
_entity_poly.pdbx_seq_one_letter_code
_entity_poly.pdbx_strand_id
1 'polypeptide(L)'
;MTLLDPLVVARAEVLKVEFLTSVRPEPDPRVTEYWERYREVFAGGGDAQDLKDFANSPVGGSPGNMSVFNQAWNELGAEAAAAAVRESVNYLLSGPGVLEERLTELIRGRRGLNGFREALLTKVLCVMYPDRFLTLLKYAGRLGKQGIAQQLWQLDLPDSTPSTIGERIVESNDLLLELAGEGFGTAQHASSFLWWARDQV
;
A
#
# COMPACT_ATOMS: atom_id res chain seq x y z
N MET A 1 -7.80 -14.10 -16.93
CA MET A 1 -8.62 -14.59 -15.80
C MET A 1 -8.07 -15.92 -15.35
N THR A 2 -7.44 -15.96 -14.17
CA THR A 2 -7.06 -17.21 -13.51
C THR A 2 -8.34 -17.88 -13.02
N LEU A 3 -8.54 -19.16 -13.37
CA LEU A 3 -9.68 -19.93 -12.88
C LEU A 3 -9.42 -20.31 -11.42
N LEU A 4 -10.11 -19.65 -10.49
CA LEU A 4 -10.08 -20.00 -9.07
C LEU A 4 -11.05 -21.15 -8.77
N ASP A 5 -10.75 -21.94 -7.74
CA ASP A 5 -11.66 -22.96 -7.23
C ASP A 5 -12.97 -22.30 -6.74
N PRO A 6 -14.14 -22.69 -7.28
CA PRO A 6 -15.43 -22.14 -6.86
C PRO A 6 -15.70 -22.24 -5.36
N LEU A 7 -15.21 -23.28 -4.69
CA LEU A 7 -15.37 -23.44 -3.24
C LEU A 7 -14.59 -22.39 -2.46
N VAL A 8 -13.39 -22.06 -2.95
CA VAL A 8 -12.53 -21.04 -2.35
C VAL A 8 -13.15 -19.65 -2.53
N VAL A 9 -13.68 -19.36 -3.72
CA VAL A 9 -14.43 -18.12 -4.00
C VAL A 9 -15.67 -18.01 -3.10
N ALA A 10 -16.45 -19.08 -2.99
CA ALA A 10 -17.65 -19.09 -2.14
C ALA A 10 -17.32 -18.85 -0.65
N ARG A 11 -16.20 -19.42 -0.16
CA ARG A 11 -15.73 -19.19 1.21
C ARG A 11 -15.36 -17.71 1.44
N ALA A 12 -14.63 -17.10 0.50
CA ALA A 12 -14.26 -15.69 0.60
C ALA A 12 -15.51 -14.78 0.60
N GLU A 13 -16.54 -15.12 -0.18
CA GLU A 13 -17.80 -14.38 -0.21
C GLU A 13 -18.58 -14.50 1.11
N VAL A 14 -18.60 -15.68 1.75
CA VAL A 14 -19.21 -15.86 3.08
C VAL A 14 -18.52 -14.95 4.12
N LEU A 15 -17.18 -14.92 4.13
CA LEU A 15 -16.41 -14.05 5.00
C LEU A 15 -16.72 -12.57 4.74
N LYS A 16 -16.84 -12.17 3.47
CA LYS A 16 -17.20 -10.80 3.10
C LYS A 16 -18.59 -10.41 3.61
N VAL A 17 -19.59 -11.27 3.42
CA VAL A 17 -20.94 -11.04 3.94
C VAL A 17 -20.91 -10.90 5.47
N GLU A 18 -20.18 -11.76 6.16
CA GLU A 18 -20.01 -11.68 7.61
C GLU A 18 -19.36 -10.37 8.04
N PHE A 19 -18.28 -9.95 7.38
CA PHE A 19 -17.58 -8.70 7.66
C PHE A 19 -18.50 -7.47 7.50
N LEU A 20 -19.23 -7.40 6.39
CA LEU A 20 -20.12 -6.28 6.07
C LEU A 20 -21.37 -6.22 6.95
N THR A 21 -21.85 -7.37 7.46
CA THR A 21 -23.09 -7.43 8.25
C THR A 21 -22.84 -7.40 9.75
N SER A 22 -21.83 -8.12 10.25
CA SER A 22 -21.63 -8.41 11.67
C SER A 22 -20.50 -7.62 12.31
N VAL A 23 -19.39 -7.42 11.59
CA VAL A 23 -18.21 -6.75 12.15
C VAL A 23 -18.35 -5.23 12.07
N ARG A 24 -18.88 -4.72 10.94
CA ARG A 24 -19.06 -3.28 10.64
C ARG A 24 -17.94 -2.41 11.25
N PRO A 25 -16.66 -2.65 10.94
CA PRO A 25 -15.64 -1.73 11.40
C PRO A 25 -15.90 -0.40 10.70
N GLU A 26 -16.30 0.63 11.45
CA GLU A 26 -16.34 1.98 10.93
C GLU A 26 -14.95 2.28 10.34
N PRO A 27 -14.88 2.83 9.12
CA PRO A 27 -13.61 3.30 8.58
C PRO A 27 -12.92 4.16 9.63
N ASP A 28 -11.62 3.95 9.86
CA ASP A 28 -10.87 4.74 10.86
C ASP A 28 -11.07 6.23 10.52
N PRO A 29 -11.75 7.01 11.37
CA PRO A 29 -12.21 8.36 11.02
C PRO A 29 -11.03 9.30 10.74
N ARG A 30 -9.83 8.94 11.22
CA ARG A 30 -8.60 9.70 10.97
C ARG A 30 -8.09 9.52 9.55
N VAL A 31 -8.48 8.47 8.83
CA VAL A 31 -7.92 8.15 7.50
C VAL A 31 -8.28 9.22 6.48
N THR A 32 -9.52 9.70 6.48
CA THR A 32 -9.97 10.74 5.55
C THR A 32 -9.18 12.03 5.72
N GLU A 33 -9.12 12.55 6.95
CA GLU A 33 -8.35 13.76 7.29
C GLU A 33 -6.85 13.57 7.02
N TYR A 34 -6.31 12.39 7.35
CA TYR A 34 -4.91 12.04 7.08
C TYR A 34 -4.61 12.07 5.57
N TRP A 35 -5.47 11.48 4.74
CA TRP A 35 -5.30 11.49 3.30
C TRP A 35 -5.44 12.89 2.70
N GLU A 36 -6.38 13.70 3.18
CA GLU A 36 -6.51 15.11 2.77
C GLU A 36 -5.23 15.89 3.07
N ARG A 37 -4.75 15.84 4.32
CA ARG A 37 -3.50 16.49 4.72
C ARG A 37 -2.32 16.05 3.87
N TYR A 38 -2.14 14.74 3.68
CA TYR A 38 -0.96 14.27 2.96
C TYR A 38 -1.04 14.44 1.44
N ARG A 39 -2.23 14.57 0.85
CA ARG A 39 -2.38 15.05 -0.53
C ARG A 39 -1.84 16.46 -0.68
N GLU A 40 -2.12 17.37 0.26
CA GLU A 40 -1.57 18.73 0.24
C GLU A 40 -0.05 18.74 0.43
N VAL A 41 0.46 17.95 1.37
CA VAL A 41 1.92 17.81 1.59
C VAL A 41 2.64 17.31 0.33
N PHE A 42 2.08 16.30 -0.35
CA PHE A 42 2.65 15.76 -1.58
C PHE A 42 2.47 16.68 -2.80
N ALA A 43 1.50 17.59 -2.77
CA ALA A 43 1.36 18.65 -3.77
C ALA A 43 2.36 19.82 -3.60
N GLY A 44 3.26 19.73 -2.62
CA GLY A 44 4.28 20.74 -2.35
C GLY A 44 4.06 21.55 -1.07
N GLY A 45 2.97 21.29 -0.35
CA GLY A 45 2.73 21.85 0.99
C GLY A 45 3.53 21.17 2.10
N GLY A 46 3.29 21.60 3.34
CA GLY A 46 3.87 21.04 4.56
C GLY A 46 5.37 21.29 4.73
N ASP A 47 5.90 20.86 5.88
CA ASP A 47 7.31 20.99 6.25
C ASP A 47 8.05 19.64 6.30
N ALA A 48 9.30 19.66 6.76
CA ALA A 48 10.11 18.45 6.92
C ALA A 48 9.52 17.49 7.96
N GLN A 49 8.90 18.00 9.02
CA GLN A 49 8.30 17.19 10.07
C GLN A 49 7.06 16.47 9.56
N ASP A 50 6.23 17.11 8.73
CA ASP A 50 5.08 16.47 8.09
C ASP A 50 5.47 15.18 7.35
N LEU A 51 6.54 15.22 6.56
CA LEU A 51 7.04 14.07 5.80
C LEU A 51 7.63 12.99 6.71
N LYS A 52 8.27 13.38 7.82
CA LYS A 52 8.76 12.42 8.83
C LYS A 52 7.60 11.74 9.55
N ASP A 53 6.56 12.49 9.89
CA ASP A 53 5.35 12.01 10.54
C ASP A 53 4.57 11.08 9.61
N PHE A 54 4.51 11.38 8.31
CA PHE A 54 3.92 10.50 7.30
C PHE A 54 4.54 9.11 7.38
N ALA A 55 5.88 9.07 7.36
CA ALA A 55 6.65 7.85 7.31
C ALA A 55 6.53 7.00 8.59
N ASN A 56 6.28 7.63 9.74
CA ASN A 56 6.17 6.94 11.02
C ASN A 56 4.72 6.70 11.48
N SER A 57 3.72 7.27 10.79
CA SER A 57 2.32 7.11 11.15
C SER A 57 1.78 5.72 10.77
N PRO A 58 0.98 5.07 11.62
CA PRO A 58 0.25 3.85 11.26
C PRO A 58 -1.09 4.14 10.55
N VAL A 59 -1.55 5.40 10.51
CA VAL A 59 -2.85 5.78 9.92
C VAL A 59 -2.83 5.53 8.42
N GLY A 60 -3.90 4.94 7.89
CA GLY A 60 -3.99 4.57 6.47
C GLY A 60 -3.08 3.41 6.04
N GLY A 61 -2.47 2.70 7.00
CA GLY A 61 -1.59 1.56 6.75
C GLY A 61 -0.25 1.70 7.50
N SER A 62 0.13 0.65 8.23
CA SER A 62 1.40 0.62 8.98
C SER A 62 2.57 0.20 8.07
N PRO A 63 3.60 1.05 7.90
CA PRO A 63 4.75 0.72 7.05
C PRO A 63 5.73 -0.27 7.71
N GLY A 64 5.52 -0.62 8.97
CA GLY A 64 6.37 -1.53 9.75
C GLY A 64 7.55 -0.82 10.41
N ASN A 65 8.67 -1.52 10.57
CA ASN A 65 9.86 -0.97 11.21
C ASN A 65 10.54 0.12 10.35
N MET A 66 10.54 1.36 10.83
CA MET A 66 11.10 2.54 10.16
C MET A 66 12.53 2.90 10.61
N SER A 67 13.27 2.00 11.26
CA SER A 67 14.62 2.30 11.77
C SER A 67 15.58 2.76 10.68
N VAL A 68 15.61 2.10 9.52
CA VAL A 68 16.49 2.46 8.39
C VAL A 68 16.15 3.85 7.84
N PHE A 69 14.85 4.16 7.72
CA PHE A 69 14.40 5.49 7.30
C PHE A 69 14.80 6.55 8.33
N ASN A 70 14.54 6.32 9.62
CA ASN A 70 14.84 7.28 10.68
C ASN A 70 16.35 7.50 10.84
N GLN A 71 17.16 6.46 10.67
CA GLN A 71 18.61 6.58 10.64
C GLN A 71 19.07 7.45 9.47
N ALA A 72 18.64 7.14 8.24
CA ALA A 72 19.00 7.91 7.06
C ALA A 72 18.53 9.38 7.15
N TRP A 73 17.34 9.61 7.71
CA TRP A 73 16.80 10.94 7.99
C TRP A 73 17.71 11.73 8.93
N ASN A 74 18.14 11.11 10.03
CA ASN A 74 18.99 11.76 11.03
C ASN A 74 20.40 12.01 10.51
N GLU A 75 20.96 11.08 9.72
CA GLU A 75 22.28 11.22 9.11
C GLU A 75 22.34 12.35 8.08
N LEU A 76 21.29 12.49 7.26
CA LEU A 76 21.25 13.50 6.19
C LEU A 76 20.81 14.88 6.71
N GLY A 77 20.07 14.92 7.82
CA GLY A 77 19.45 16.12 8.37
C GLY A 77 18.07 16.40 7.76
N ALA A 78 17.19 17.04 8.53
CA ALA A 78 15.75 17.13 8.22
C ALA A 78 15.43 17.74 6.85
N GLU A 79 16.05 18.87 6.50
CA GLU A 79 15.77 19.55 5.22
C GLU A 79 16.21 18.74 4.01
N ALA A 80 17.42 18.19 4.04
CA ALA A 80 17.95 17.39 2.94
C ALA A 80 17.22 16.04 2.82
N ALA A 81 16.82 15.44 3.95
CA ALA A 81 15.97 14.24 3.95
C ALA A 81 14.58 14.53 3.39
N ALA A 82 13.96 15.64 3.78
CA ALA A 82 12.67 16.08 3.25
C ALA A 82 12.75 16.33 1.75
N ALA A 83 13.79 17.00 1.26
CA ALA A 83 14.01 17.22 -0.18
C ALA A 83 14.12 15.88 -0.94
N ALA A 84 14.88 14.91 -0.42
CA ALA A 84 15.01 13.59 -1.03
C ALA A 84 13.70 12.79 -1.04
N VAL A 85 12.88 12.91 0.01
CA VAL A 85 11.52 12.32 0.04
C VAL A 85 10.62 13.00 -0.99
N ARG A 86 10.60 14.34 -1.06
CA ARG A 86 9.81 15.08 -2.06
C ARG A 86 10.20 14.72 -3.48
N GLU A 87 11.49 14.61 -3.77
CA GLU A 87 11.98 14.14 -5.07
C GLU A 87 11.42 12.74 -5.40
N SER A 88 11.44 11.83 -4.43
CA SER A 88 10.93 10.47 -4.60
C SER A 88 9.43 10.44 -4.87
N VAL A 89 8.66 11.23 -4.13
CA VAL A 89 7.20 11.36 -4.29
C VAL A 89 6.87 11.99 -5.65
N ASN A 90 7.53 13.09 -6.02
CA ASN A 90 7.32 13.75 -7.30
C ASN A 90 7.66 12.82 -8.47
N TYR A 91 8.77 12.09 -8.36
CA TYR A 91 9.15 11.10 -9.37
C TYR A 91 8.10 9.99 -9.46
N LEU A 92 7.67 9.41 -8.33
CA LEU A 92 6.65 8.36 -8.34
C LEU A 92 5.36 8.80 -9.04
N LEU A 93 4.87 10.00 -8.72
CA LEU A 93 3.57 10.49 -9.16
C LEU A 93 3.58 11.08 -10.58
N SER A 94 4.68 11.70 -10.98
CA SER A 94 4.73 12.54 -12.20
C SER A 94 6.01 12.41 -13.03
N GLY A 95 6.92 11.51 -12.65
CA GLY A 95 8.14 11.26 -13.41
C GLY A 95 7.88 10.60 -14.77
N PRO A 96 8.90 10.57 -15.65
CA PRO A 96 8.82 9.87 -16.94
C PRO A 96 8.62 8.35 -16.75
N GLY A 97 8.02 7.69 -17.75
CA GLY A 97 7.74 6.25 -17.75
C GLY A 97 6.33 5.92 -17.26
N VAL A 98 6.04 4.63 -17.05
CA VAL A 98 4.80 4.18 -16.39
C VAL A 98 4.99 4.04 -14.88
N LEU A 99 3.89 3.96 -14.12
CA LEU A 99 3.94 3.94 -12.64
C LEU A 99 4.80 2.78 -12.11
N GLU A 100 4.66 1.62 -12.72
CA GLU A 100 5.32 0.36 -12.40
C GLU A 100 6.85 0.48 -12.53
N GLU A 101 7.31 1.14 -13.59
CA GLU A 101 8.73 1.41 -13.82
C GLU A 101 9.27 2.34 -12.74
N ARG A 102 8.59 3.47 -12.49
CA ARG A 102 9.01 4.46 -11.49
C ARG A 102 9.06 3.87 -10.08
N LEU A 103 8.05 3.08 -9.73
CA LEU A 103 7.98 2.36 -8.47
C LEU A 103 9.14 1.36 -8.33
N THR A 104 9.43 0.60 -9.39
CA THR A 104 10.56 -0.34 -9.44
C THR A 104 11.89 0.35 -9.20
N GLU A 105 12.13 1.49 -9.84
CA GLU A 105 13.39 2.23 -9.72
C GLU A 105 13.61 2.78 -8.31
N LEU A 106 12.56 3.32 -7.69
CA LEU A 106 12.60 3.85 -6.33
C LEU A 106 12.81 2.72 -5.30
N ILE A 107 12.11 1.58 -5.46
CA ILE A 107 12.29 0.41 -4.58
C ILE A 107 13.71 -0.16 -4.67
N ARG A 108 14.30 -0.20 -5.86
CA ARG A 108 15.69 -0.65 -6.06
C ARG A 108 16.73 0.35 -5.52
N GLY A 109 16.30 1.49 -4.98
CA GLY A 109 17.16 2.46 -4.32
C GLY A 109 18.06 3.25 -5.28
N ARG A 110 17.67 3.38 -6.55
CA ARG A 110 18.43 4.20 -7.52
C ARG A 110 18.35 5.70 -7.21
N ARG A 111 17.33 6.11 -6.44
CA ARG A 111 17.03 7.51 -6.07
C ARG A 111 16.36 7.55 -4.69
N GLY A 112 16.32 8.73 -4.09
CA GLY A 112 15.57 8.99 -2.86
C GLY A 112 16.26 8.57 -1.56
N LEU A 113 15.62 8.92 -0.44
CA LEU A 113 16.14 8.65 0.91
C LEU A 113 16.15 7.15 1.22
N ASN A 114 17.23 6.64 1.81
CA ASN A 114 17.29 5.25 2.23
C ASN A 114 16.17 4.93 3.25
N GLY A 115 15.60 3.73 3.17
CA GLY A 115 14.40 3.35 3.95
C GLY A 115 13.07 3.89 3.43
N PHE A 116 13.05 4.91 2.55
CA PHE A 116 11.85 5.32 1.81
C PHE A 116 11.67 4.42 0.58
N ARG A 117 11.14 3.21 0.82
CA ARG A 117 11.06 2.12 -0.15
C ARG A 117 9.62 1.61 -0.27
N GLU A 118 9.44 0.36 -0.69
CA GLU A 118 8.18 -0.28 -1.05
C GLU A 118 6.97 0.11 -0.17
N ALA A 119 7.07 -0.04 1.15
CA ALA A 119 5.94 0.21 2.04
C ALA A 119 5.50 1.67 2.03
N LEU A 120 6.46 2.61 2.09
CA LEU A 120 6.16 4.04 2.10
C LEU A 120 5.74 4.54 0.71
N LEU A 121 6.36 4.03 -0.36
CA LEU A 121 5.96 4.35 -1.74
C LEU A 121 4.55 3.85 -2.05
N THR A 122 4.19 2.64 -1.62
CA THR A 122 2.83 2.12 -1.76
C THR A 122 1.85 2.93 -0.92
N LYS A 123 2.25 3.37 0.28
CA LYS A 123 1.42 4.23 1.13
C LYS A 123 1.16 5.60 0.50
N VAL A 124 2.13 6.17 -0.21
CA VAL A 124 1.92 7.39 -1.03
C VAL A 124 0.82 7.14 -2.08
N LEU A 125 0.83 5.97 -2.74
CA LEU A 125 -0.21 5.63 -3.71
C LEU A 125 -1.59 5.46 -3.05
N CYS A 126 -1.66 4.91 -1.83
CA CYS A 126 -2.92 4.84 -1.07
C CYS A 126 -3.48 6.24 -0.74
N VAL A 127 -2.61 7.21 -0.46
CA VAL A 127 -3.03 8.61 -0.21
C VAL A 127 -3.49 9.30 -1.49
N MET A 128 -2.74 9.14 -2.58
CA MET A 128 -2.99 9.85 -3.83
C MET A 128 -4.12 9.22 -4.67
N TYR A 129 -4.33 7.91 -4.52
CA TYR A 129 -5.31 7.13 -5.26
C TYR A 129 -6.10 6.20 -4.32
N PRO A 130 -6.84 6.78 -3.35
CA PRO A 130 -7.47 6.04 -2.24
C PRO A 130 -8.56 5.06 -2.66
N ASP A 131 -9.10 5.22 -3.87
CA ASP A 131 -10.12 4.31 -4.42
C ASP A 131 -9.51 3.18 -5.26
N ARG A 132 -8.21 3.25 -5.57
CA ARG A 132 -7.50 2.26 -6.37
C ARG A 132 -6.56 1.40 -5.54
N PHE A 133 -5.81 1.98 -4.60
CA PHE A 133 -4.77 1.24 -3.89
C PHE A 133 -5.24 0.76 -2.52
N LEU A 134 -5.15 -0.56 -2.33
CA LEU A 134 -5.34 -1.22 -1.04
C LEU A 134 -4.19 -0.82 -0.10
N THR A 135 -4.51 -0.63 1.18
CA THR A 135 -3.54 -0.37 2.26
C THR A 135 -2.80 -1.65 2.68
N LEU A 136 -2.38 -2.44 1.69
CA LEU A 136 -1.53 -3.62 1.75
C LEU A 136 -0.15 -3.23 1.22
N LEU A 137 0.68 -2.69 2.11
CA LEU A 137 1.85 -1.89 1.71
C LEU A 137 3.02 -2.70 1.14
N LYS A 138 3.01 -4.02 1.24
CA LYS A 138 4.07 -4.89 0.71
C LYS A 138 3.49 -5.96 -0.21
N TYR A 139 4.20 -6.26 -1.27
CA TYR A 139 3.93 -7.37 -2.16
C TYR A 139 4.20 -8.70 -1.45
N ALA A 140 5.43 -8.89 -0.97
CA ALA A 140 5.90 -10.19 -0.52
C ALA A 140 5.62 -10.48 0.97
N GLY A 141 5.74 -11.76 1.30
CA GLY A 141 5.67 -12.28 2.67
C GLY A 141 4.26 -12.57 3.15
N ARG A 142 4.16 -13.23 4.31
CA ARG A 142 2.87 -13.69 4.89
C ARG A 142 1.88 -12.56 5.15
N LEU A 143 2.36 -11.37 5.46
CA LEU A 143 1.55 -10.18 5.73
C LEU A 143 1.45 -9.24 4.51
N GLY A 144 2.03 -9.64 3.37
CA GLY A 144 1.94 -8.92 2.10
C GLY A 144 0.82 -9.46 1.21
N LYS A 145 0.71 -8.87 0.01
CA LYS A 145 -0.28 -9.25 -1.01
C LYS A 145 -0.19 -10.74 -1.38
N GLN A 146 1.00 -11.32 -1.47
CA GLN A 146 1.17 -12.76 -1.70
C GLN A 146 0.56 -13.63 -0.61
N GLY A 147 0.85 -13.31 0.65
CA GLY A 147 0.31 -14.06 1.78
C GLY A 147 -1.21 -14.02 1.83
N ILE A 148 -1.79 -12.84 1.58
CA ILE A 148 -3.25 -12.65 1.55
C ILE A 148 -3.87 -13.43 0.37
N ALA A 149 -3.30 -13.30 -0.83
CA ALA A 149 -3.77 -14.03 -2.02
C ALA A 149 -3.77 -15.55 -1.77
N GLN A 150 -2.69 -16.07 -1.18
CA GLN A 150 -2.55 -17.49 -0.91
C GLN A 150 -3.50 -17.98 0.18
N GLN A 151 -3.70 -17.21 1.26
CA GLN A 151 -4.52 -17.66 2.39
C GLN A 151 -6.02 -17.62 2.07
N LEU A 152 -6.47 -16.54 1.43
CA LEU A 152 -7.88 -16.37 1.11
C LEU A 152 -8.30 -17.13 -0.14
N TRP A 153 -7.48 -17.09 -1.19
CA TRP A 153 -7.82 -17.62 -2.51
C TRP A 153 -6.98 -18.79 -3.01
N GLN A 154 -6.01 -19.28 -2.22
CA GLN A 154 -5.06 -20.31 -2.67
C GLN A 154 -4.37 -19.93 -3.99
N LEU A 155 -4.15 -18.62 -4.17
CA LEU A 155 -3.60 -18.05 -5.37
C LEU A 155 -2.13 -17.70 -5.18
N ASP A 156 -1.27 -18.42 -5.88
CA ASP A 156 0.16 -18.15 -5.95
C ASP A 156 0.43 -16.96 -6.89
N LEU A 157 0.82 -15.82 -6.31
CA LEU A 157 1.26 -14.66 -7.08
C LEU A 157 2.73 -14.83 -7.52
N PRO A 158 3.09 -14.41 -8.74
CA PRO A 158 4.38 -14.72 -9.34
C PRO A 158 5.57 -13.99 -8.68
N ASP A 159 6.52 -14.75 -8.13
CA ASP A 159 7.73 -14.21 -7.47
C ASP A 159 8.94 -13.97 -8.39
N SER A 160 8.87 -14.41 -9.65
CA SER A 160 10.01 -14.45 -10.56
C SER A 160 9.83 -13.58 -11.80
N THR A 161 10.93 -13.42 -12.53
CA THR A 161 10.98 -12.79 -13.85
C THR A 161 10.02 -13.47 -14.83
N PRO A 162 9.41 -12.73 -15.77
CA PRO A 162 9.89 -11.44 -16.30
C PRO A 162 9.41 -10.17 -15.58
N SER A 163 8.50 -10.24 -14.61
CA SER A 163 7.91 -9.03 -14.03
C SER A 163 8.82 -8.32 -13.02
N THR A 164 8.78 -6.99 -13.06
CA THR A 164 9.41 -6.08 -12.12
C THR A 164 8.61 -5.99 -10.81
N ILE A 165 9.24 -5.53 -9.73
CA ILE A 165 8.54 -5.40 -8.44
C ILE A 165 7.39 -4.39 -8.51
N GLY A 166 7.50 -3.32 -9.31
CA GLY A 166 6.44 -2.35 -9.50
C GLY A 166 5.23 -2.92 -10.24
N GLU A 167 5.45 -3.68 -11.32
CA GLU A 167 4.37 -4.41 -12.01
C GLU A 167 3.66 -5.35 -11.04
N ARG A 168 4.43 -6.15 -10.29
CA ARG A 168 3.86 -7.06 -9.30
C ARG A 168 3.03 -6.34 -8.24
N ILE A 169 3.47 -5.19 -7.73
CA ILE A 169 2.72 -4.42 -6.74
C ILE A 169 1.40 -3.91 -7.32
N VAL A 170 1.40 -3.37 -8.53
CA VAL A 170 0.21 -2.78 -9.15
C VAL A 170 -0.76 -3.87 -9.60
N GLU A 171 -0.29 -4.90 -10.31
CA GLU A 171 -1.14 -5.99 -10.79
C GLU A 171 -1.78 -6.76 -9.63
N SER A 172 -1.01 -7.07 -8.59
CA SER A 172 -1.57 -7.75 -7.42
C SER A 172 -2.48 -6.85 -6.58
N ASN A 173 -2.27 -5.54 -6.58
CA ASN A 173 -3.21 -4.61 -5.98
C ASN A 173 -4.56 -4.67 -6.70
N ASP A 174 -4.54 -4.49 -8.02
CA ASP A 174 -5.73 -4.40 -8.84
C ASP A 174 -6.49 -5.74 -8.82
N LEU A 175 -5.77 -6.87 -8.87
CA LEU A 175 -6.34 -8.20 -8.71
C LEU A 175 -6.99 -8.43 -7.33
N LEU A 176 -6.31 -8.06 -6.24
CA LEU A 176 -6.88 -8.24 -4.90
C LEU A 176 -8.10 -7.36 -4.66
N LEU A 177 -8.12 -6.15 -5.25
CA LEU A 177 -9.27 -5.26 -5.19
C LEU A 177 -10.45 -5.84 -5.98
N GLU A 178 -10.19 -6.40 -7.17
CA GLU A 178 -11.19 -7.12 -7.97
C GLU A 178 -11.75 -8.33 -7.22
N LEU A 179 -10.88 -9.14 -6.59
CA LEU A 179 -11.28 -10.33 -5.83
C LEU A 179 -12.05 -9.99 -4.55
N ALA A 180 -11.76 -8.86 -3.90
CA ALA A 180 -12.60 -8.36 -2.80
C ALA A 180 -14.00 -7.98 -3.30
N GLY A 181 -14.07 -7.46 -4.53
CA GLY A 181 -15.31 -7.10 -5.21
C GLY A 181 -16.02 -5.90 -4.58
N GLU A 182 -17.29 -5.72 -4.93
CA GLU A 182 -18.07 -4.53 -4.57
C GLU A 182 -18.61 -4.57 -3.12
N GLY A 183 -19.17 -3.44 -2.66
CA GLY A 183 -19.82 -3.33 -1.34
C GLY A 183 -18.98 -2.62 -0.27
N PHE A 184 -17.71 -2.35 -0.55
CA PHE A 184 -16.85 -1.53 0.30
C PHE A 184 -16.92 -0.05 -0.08
N GLY A 185 -17.02 0.85 0.90
CA GLY A 185 -17.02 2.30 0.65
C GLY A 185 -15.69 2.88 0.15
N THR A 186 -14.55 2.24 0.43
CA THR A 186 -13.20 2.67 -0.01
C THR A 186 -12.26 1.46 -0.17
N ALA A 187 -11.12 1.62 -0.84
CA ALA A 187 -10.09 0.58 -0.91
C ALA A 187 -9.47 0.29 0.48
N GLN A 188 -9.48 1.26 1.41
CA GLN A 188 -9.08 1.02 2.79
C GLN A 188 -10.09 0.12 3.52
N HIS A 189 -11.40 0.30 3.30
CA HIS A 189 -12.41 -0.59 3.87
C HIS A 189 -12.29 -2.01 3.31
N ALA A 190 -12.04 -2.15 2.00
CA ALA A 190 -11.71 -3.45 1.39
C ALA A 190 -10.43 -4.05 2.02
N SER A 191 -9.40 -3.24 2.28
CA SER A 191 -8.18 -3.69 2.94
C SER A 191 -8.44 -4.19 4.37
N SER A 192 -9.30 -3.51 5.14
CA SER A 192 -9.73 -3.97 6.47
C SER A 192 -10.40 -5.34 6.40
N PHE A 193 -11.24 -5.58 5.39
CA PHE A 193 -11.79 -6.91 5.14
C PHE A 193 -10.67 -7.93 4.87
N LEU A 194 -9.73 -7.63 3.99
CA LEU A 194 -8.65 -8.57 3.66
C LEU A 194 -7.79 -8.95 4.87
N TRP A 195 -7.49 -7.97 5.74
CA TRP A 195 -6.80 -8.24 7.01
C TRP A 195 -7.64 -9.10 7.95
N TRP A 196 -8.92 -8.76 8.14
CA TRP A 196 -9.81 -9.50 9.03
C TRP A 196 -10.05 -10.93 8.55
N ALA A 197 -10.38 -11.11 7.27
CA ALA A 197 -10.71 -12.39 6.66
C ALA A 197 -9.53 -13.35 6.74
N ARG A 198 -8.32 -12.82 6.56
CA ARG A 198 -7.09 -13.60 6.71
C ARG A 198 -6.93 -14.18 8.11
N ASP A 199 -7.32 -13.45 9.13
CA ASP A 199 -7.22 -13.92 10.52
C ASP A 199 -8.33 -14.93 10.88
N GLN A 200 -9.29 -15.16 9.97
CA GLN A 200 -10.32 -16.20 10.10
C GLN A 200 -9.94 -17.55 9.46
N VAL A 201 -8.84 -17.60 8.69
CA VAL A 201 -8.43 -18.80 7.91
C VAL A 201 -7.14 -19.47 8.40
#